data_AF-A0A0B7KFX2-F1
#
_entry.id   AF-A0A0B7KFX2-F1
#
_cell.length_a   1.000
_cell.length_b   1.000
_cell.length_c   1.000
_cell.angle_alpha   90.00
_cell.angle_beta   90.00
_cell.angle_gamma   90.00
#
_symmetry.space_group_name_H-M   'P 1'
#
loop_
_entity.id
_entity.type
_entity.pdbx_description
1 polymer ?
#
loop_
_entity_poly.entity_id
_entity_poly.type
_entity_poly.pdbx_seq_one_letter_code
_entity_poly.pdbx_strand_id
1 'polypeptide(L)'
;MESSSKRPGDARADTEVCHENIARLSEAYFEMIALMSNLPALTRSSGESSSDVNRDSDQHLFDIFQRQRTSYLITLHVIKVLVLNSAIQCKMTEVIGLSADAMTLSMRQIELAQDFLNALESVPFLHLQAEGEPSVEKIRRVGSLLLELAHSAENDVVKSQANQSAMRLVDMLVRLNSKASDVLGQQT
;
A
#
# COMPACT_ATOMS: atom_id res chain seq x y z
N MET A 1 -44.22 15.67 23.29
CA MET A 1 -42.99 16.34 22.83
C MET A 1 -42.03 16.36 24.02
N GLU A 2 -41.24 15.31 24.20
CA GLU A 2 -40.21 15.25 25.24
C GLU A 2 -38.87 15.64 24.62
N SER A 3 -38.42 16.84 24.98
CA SER A 3 -37.12 17.38 24.64
C SER A 3 -36.08 16.73 25.55
N SER A 4 -35.35 15.74 25.04
CA SER A 4 -34.22 15.13 25.77
C SER A 4 -33.07 16.14 25.86
N SER A 5 -32.93 16.76 27.03
CA SER A 5 -31.84 17.67 27.37
C SER A 5 -30.58 16.86 27.68
N LYS A 6 -29.68 16.74 26.69
CA LYS A 6 -28.34 16.15 26.87
C LYS A 6 -27.57 16.97 27.92
N ARG A 7 -27.15 16.32 29.01
CA ARG A 7 -26.36 16.96 30.09
C ARG A 7 -24.96 17.32 29.57
N PRO A 8 -24.41 18.50 29.93
CA PRO A 8 -23.11 18.95 29.46
C PRO A 8 -21.90 18.09 29.89
N GLY A 9 -22.08 17.17 30.85
CA GLY A 9 -21.05 16.21 31.26
C GLY A 9 -20.82 15.07 30.25
N ASP A 10 -21.83 14.72 29.46
CA ASP A 10 -21.80 13.58 28.52
C ASP A 10 -20.96 13.92 27.27
N ALA A 11 -21.13 15.14 26.75
CA ALA A 11 -20.40 15.62 25.58
C ALA A 11 -18.88 15.76 25.82
N ARG A 12 -18.48 16.02 27.08
CA ARG A 12 -17.07 16.17 27.44
C ARG A 12 -16.37 14.82 27.53
N ALA A 13 -17.03 13.82 28.12
CA ALA A 13 -16.54 12.45 28.15
C ALA A 13 -16.45 11.84 26.74
N ASP A 14 -17.44 12.10 25.88
CA ASP A 14 -17.42 11.65 24.47
C ASP A 14 -16.25 12.25 23.68
N THR A 15 -15.92 13.53 23.93
CA THR A 15 -14.81 14.23 23.26
C THR A 15 -13.45 13.69 23.72
N GLU A 16 -13.30 13.41 25.01
CA GLU A 16 -12.07 12.85 25.59
C GLU A 16 -11.79 11.43 25.07
N VAL A 17 -12.82 10.57 24.99
CA VAL A 17 -12.72 9.21 24.42
C VAL A 17 -12.38 9.26 22.92
N CYS A 18 -12.98 10.19 22.16
CA CYS A 18 -12.65 10.38 20.76
C CYS A 18 -11.17 10.76 20.56
N HIS A 19 -10.67 11.70 21.37
CA HIS A 19 -9.29 12.17 21.30
C HIS A 19 -8.28 11.06 21.67
N GLU A 20 -8.59 10.23 22.67
CA GLU A 20 -7.76 9.08 23.03
C GLU A 20 -7.69 8.04 21.89
N ASN A 21 -8.83 7.77 21.23
CA ASN A 21 -8.86 6.87 20.07
C ASN A 21 -8.05 7.41 18.89
N ILE A 22 -8.12 8.71 18.62
CA ILE A 22 -7.30 9.36 17.57
C ILE A 22 -5.82 9.19 17.90
N ALA A 23 -5.39 9.51 19.13
CA ALA A 23 -3.99 9.38 19.53
C ALA A 23 -3.45 7.95 19.36
N ARG A 24 -4.22 6.95 19.79
CA ARG A 24 -3.85 5.54 19.64
C ARG A 24 -3.75 5.10 18.19
N LEU A 25 -4.67 5.53 17.33
CA LEU A 25 -4.62 5.22 15.90
C LEU A 25 -3.46 5.94 15.21
N SER A 26 -3.15 7.18 15.61
CA SER A 26 -2.00 7.92 15.10
C SER A 26 -0.69 7.24 15.46
N GLU A 27 -0.56 6.74 16.69
CA GLU A 27 0.60 5.97 17.13
C GLU A 27 0.75 4.68 16.30
N ALA A 28 -0.31 3.90 16.14
CA ALA A 28 -0.28 2.68 15.32
C ALA A 28 0.07 2.97 13.85
N TYR A 29 -0.45 4.07 13.28
CA TYR A 29 -0.09 4.50 11.93
C TYR A 29 1.38 4.91 11.83
N PHE A 30 1.91 5.60 12.83
CA PHE A 30 3.31 5.99 12.89
C PHE A 30 4.25 4.78 13.02
N GLU A 31 3.91 3.80 13.87
CA GLU A 31 4.63 2.53 13.97
C GLU A 31 4.68 1.81 12.62
N MET A 32 3.55 1.76 11.90
CA MET A 32 3.48 1.17 10.56
C MET A 32 4.40 1.90 9.56
N ILE A 33 4.49 3.24 9.60
CA ILE A 33 5.44 3.98 8.76
C ILE A 33 6.87 3.61 9.13
N ALA A 34 7.19 3.51 10.42
CA ALA A 34 8.53 3.17 10.90
C ALA A 34 8.97 1.77 10.43
N LEU A 35 8.05 0.81 10.28
CA LEU A 35 8.34 -0.51 9.72
C LEU A 35 8.90 -0.45 8.29
N MET A 36 8.46 0.50 7.46
CA MET A 36 9.01 0.65 6.11
C MET A 36 10.45 1.17 6.12
N SER A 37 10.78 2.07 7.05
CA SER A 37 12.11 2.69 7.13
C SER A 37 13.19 1.73 7.59
N ASN A 38 12.81 0.66 8.30
CA ASN A 38 13.73 -0.31 8.90
C ASN A 38 13.89 -1.58 8.06
N LEU A 39 13.57 -1.54 6.77
CA LEU A 39 13.65 -2.72 5.93
C LEU A 39 15.13 -3.15 5.75
N PRO A 40 15.52 -4.40 6.09
CA PRO A 40 16.91 -4.83 6.01
C PRO A 40 17.47 -4.64 4.60
N ALA A 41 18.62 -3.95 4.50
CA ALA A 41 19.37 -3.85 3.25
C ALA A 41 19.97 -5.22 2.93
N LEU A 42 19.33 -5.94 2.00
CA LEU A 42 19.85 -7.24 1.58
C LEU A 42 20.98 -7.03 0.57
N THR A 43 22.18 -6.84 1.09
CA THR A 43 23.39 -6.96 0.27
C THR A 43 23.75 -8.44 0.18
N ARG A 44 23.90 -8.96 -1.03
CA ARG A 44 24.51 -10.27 -1.23
C ARG A 44 25.92 -10.19 -0.66
N SER A 45 26.24 -10.97 0.37
CA SER A 45 27.63 -11.14 0.81
C SER A 45 28.41 -11.70 -0.37
N SER A 46 29.20 -10.85 -1.02
CA SER A 46 30.09 -11.27 -2.10
C SER A 46 31.39 -11.76 -1.47
N GLY A 47 31.52 -13.06 -1.35
CA GLY A 47 32.59 -13.74 -0.60
C GLY A 47 31.92 -14.53 0.52
N GLU A 48 32.02 -15.85 0.58
CA GLU A 48 33.24 -16.64 0.51
C GLU A 48 33.04 -17.91 -0.34
N SER A 49 34.14 -18.57 -0.71
CA SER A 49 34.19 -19.71 -1.63
C SER A 49 33.31 -20.90 -1.18
N SER A 50 32.04 -20.93 -1.59
CA SER A 50 31.18 -22.09 -1.40
C SER A 50 31.21 -22.99 -2.66
N SER A 51 31.24 -24.31 -2.42
CA SER A 51 31.16 -25.36 -3.43
C SER A 51 29.87 -25.26 -4.23
N ASP A 52 29.83 -25.80 -5.46
CA ASP A 52 28.67 -25.69 -6.36
C ASP A 52 27.33 -26.11 -5.71
N VAL A 53 27.33 -27.10 -4.82
CA VAL A 53 26.13 -27.56 -4.09
C VAL A 53 25.61 -26.53 -3.07
N ASN A 54 26.52 -25.78 -2.43
CA ASN A 54 26.13 -24.70 -1.52
C ASN A 54 25.64 -23.47 -2.30
N ARG A 55 26.21 -23.18 -3.49
CA ARG A 55 25.78 -22.05 -4.32
C ARG A 55 24.31 -22.14 -4.72
N ASP A 56 23.84 -23.32 -5.11
CA ASP A 56 22.44 -23.53 -5.48
C ASP A 56 21.51 -23.39 -4.26
N SER A 57 21.93 -23.89 -3.10
CA SER A 57 21.16 -23.76 -1.85
C SER A 57 21.11 -22.30 -1.37
N ASP A 58 22.23 -21.59 -1.42
CA ASP A 58 22.35 -20.17 -1.07
C ASP A 58 21.51 -19.29 -2.01
N GLN A 59 21.51 -19.60 -3.31
CA GLN A 59 20.69 -18.92 -4.31
C GLN A 59 19.20 -19.16 -4.09
N HIS A 60 18.79 -20.40 -3.79
CA HIS A 60 17.39 -20.72 -3.49
C HIS A 60 16.88 -20.01 -2.23
N LEU A 61 17.68 -19.96 -1.16
CA LEU A 61 17.35 -19.23 0.06
C LEU A 61 17.27 -17.72 -0.18
N PHE A 62 18.19 -17.17 -0.98
CA PHE A 62 18.15 -15.78 -1.40
C PHE A 62 16.86 -15.46 -2.17
N ASP A 63 16.44 -16.33 -3.08
CA ASP A 63 15.21 -16.14 -3.87
C ASP A 63 13.95 -16.22 -2.99
N ILE A 64 13.90 -17.14 -2.03
CA ILE A 64 12.82 -17.20 -1.03
C ILE A 64 12.76 -15.87 -0.24
N PHE A 65 13.90 -15.42 0.27
CA PHE A 65 13.95 -14.19 1.06
C PHE A 65 13.51 -12.99 0.22
N GLN A 66 13.98 -12.88 -1.01
CA GLN A 66 13.62 -11.76 -1.89
C GLN A 66 12.13 -11.77 -2.25
N ARG A 67 11.51 -12.94 -2.38
CA ARG A 67 10.06 -13.07 -2.54
C ARG A 67 9.31 -12.61 -1.29
N GLN A 68 9.75 -13.01 -0.11
CA GLN A 68 9.16 -12.56 1.16
C GLN A 68 9.28 -11.04 1.33
N ARG A 69 10.46 -10.49 1.05
CA ARG A 69 10.71 -9.04 1.08
C ARG A 69 9.80 -8.29 0.10
N THR A 70 9.62 -8.84 -1.11
CA THR A 70 8.68 -8.29 -2.10
C THR A 70 7.27 -8.25 -1.54
N SER A 71 6.76 -9.38 -1.03
CA SER A 71 5.40 -9.43 -0.49
C SER A 71 5.17 -8.48 0.67
N TYR A 72 6.15 -8.39 1.57
CA TYR A 72 6.12 -7.46 2.70
C TYR A 72 6.07 -6.00 2.23
N LEU A 73 6.98 -5.60 1.34
CA LEU A 73 7.05 -4.24 0.82
C LEU A 73 5.74 -3.82 0.13
N ILE A 74 5.26 -4.65 -0.82
CA ILE A 74 4.01 -4.39 -1.56
C ILE A 74 2.83 -4.29 -0.60
N THR A 75 2.77 -5.16 0.40
CA THR A 75 1.69 -5.16 1.40
C THR A 75 1.71 -3.89 2.25
N LEU A 76 2.87 -3.44 2.73
CA LEU A 76 2.97 -2.20 3.50
C LEU A 76 2.51 -0.97 2.71
N HIS A 77 2.92 -0.85 1.45
CA HIS A 77 2.48 0.24 0.59
C HIS A 77 0.96 0.21 0.37
N VAL A 78 0.37 -0.96 0.14
CA VAL A 78 -1.09 -1.08 0.04
C VAL A 78 -1.77 -0.68 1.34
N ILE A 79 -1.29 -1.15 2.50
CA ILE A 79 -1.90 -0.78 3.79
C ILE A 79 -1.85 0.75 3.97
N LYS A 80 -0.74 1.42 3.63
CA LYS A 80 -0.67 2.90 3.68
C LYS A 80 -1.77 3.56 2.85
N VAL A 81 -1.98 3.11 1.61
CA VAL A 81 -3.03 3.64 0.73
C VAL A 81 -4.41 3.40 1.33
N LEU A 82 -4.67 2.18 1.85
CA LEU A 82 -5.97 1.81 2.42
C LEU A 82 -6.29 2.53 3.73
N VAL A 83 -5.29 2.76 4.58
CA VAL A 83 -5.45 3.50 5.84
C VAL A 83 -5.76 4.96 5.52
N LEU A 84 -5.05 5.59 4.57
CA LEU A 84 -5.39 6.93 4.10
C LEU A 84 -6.84 7.00 3.60
N ASN A 85 -7.22 6.08 2.72
CA ASN A 85 -8.57 6.07 2.16
C ASN A 85 -9.64 5.87 3.25
N SER A 86 -9.40 4.97 4.20
CA SER A 86 -10.29 4.76 5.35
C SER A 86 -10.40 6.02 6.22
N ALA A 87 -9.28 6.71 6.47
CA ALA A 87 -9.27 7.94 7.25
C ALA A 87 -10.07 9.06 6.56
N ILE A 88 -10.00 9.16 5.23
CA ILE A 88 -10.82 10.09 4.44
C ILE A 88 -12.31 9.74 4.55
N GLN A 89 -12.67 8.47 4.32
CA GLN A 89 -14.07 8.01 4.36
C GLN A 89 -14.72 8.20 5.75
N CYS A 90 -13.95 7.98 6.81
CA CYS A 90 -14.39 8.17 8.19
C CYS A 90 -14.30 9.63 8.67
N LYS A 91 -13.77 10.56 7.86
CA LYS A 91 -13.49 11.96 8.24
C LYS A 91 -12.55 12.09 9.46
N MET A 92 -11.57 11.20 9.55
CA MET A 92 -10.57 11.13 10.64
C MET A 92 -9.15 11.32 10.09
N THR A 93 -8.94 12.27 9.19
CA THR A 93 -7.64 12.50 8.53
C THR A 93 -6.55 12.99 9.49
N GLU A 94 -6.94 13.50 10.65
CA GLU A 94 -6.05 13.86 11.75
C GLU A 94 -5.28 12.66 12.33
N VAL A 95 -5.83 11.44 12.22
CA VAL A 95 -5.15 10.18 12.62
C VAL A 95 -3.83 10.00 11.87
N ILE A 96 -3.78 10.48 10.63
CA ILE A 96 -2.60 10.36 9.77
C ILE A 96 -1.85 11.68 9.63
N GLY A 97 -2.17 12.68 10.47
CA GLY A 97 -1.54 13.99 10.51
C GLY A 97 -1.88 14.90 9.33
N LEU A 98 -3.04 14.71 8.69
CA LEU A 98 -3.47 15.51 7.55
C LEU A 98 -4.69 16.39 7.85
N SER A 99 -4.70 17.58 7.26
CA SER A 99 -5.91 18.41 7.22
C SER A 99 -6.99 17.78 6.33
N ALA A 100 -8.24 18.16 6.56
CA ALA A 100 -9.38 17.68 5.76
C ALA A 100 -9.54 18.41 4.41
N ASP A 101 -8.54 19.21 3.99
CA ASP A 101 -8.56 19.92 2.72
C ASP A 101 -8.53 18.94 1.53
N ALA A 102 -9.50 19.07 0.62
CA ALA A 102 -9.70 18.11 -0.47
C ALA A 102 -8.49 18.01 -1.42
N MET A 103 -7.80 19.12 -1.67
CA MET A 103 -6.60 19.13 -2.50
C MET A 103 -5.45 18.39 -1.82
N THR A 104 -5.22 18.67 -0.53
CA THR A 104 -4.20 18.00 0.29
C THR A 104 -4.42 16.49 0.32
N LEU A 105 -5.66 16.05 0.53
CA LEU A 105 -6.01 14.62 0.55
C LEU A 105 -5.80 13.97 -0.82
N SER A 106 -6.24 14.62 -1.89
CA SER A 106 -6.07 14.11 -3.27
C SER A 106 -4.60 13.98 -3.65
N MET A 107 -3.79 15.00 -3.33
CA MET A 107 -2.34 14.96 -3.54
C MET A 107 -1.72 13.80 -2.79
N ARG A 108 -2.10 13.60 -1.52
CA ARG A 108 -1.55 12.51 -0.71
C ARG A 108 -1.96 11.12 -1.23
N GLN A 109 -3.19 10.96 -1.72
CA GLN A 109 -3.64 9.71 -2.34
C GLN A 109 -2.81 9.39 -3.58
N ILE A 110 -2.54 10.38 -4.44
CA ILE A 110 -1.69 10.23 -5.61
C ILE A 110 -0.25 9.86 -5.21
N GLU A 111 0.35 10.59 -4.26
CA GLU A 111 1.71 10.30 -3.78
C GLU A 111 1.85 8.87 -3.28
N LEU A 112 0.94 8.39 -2.43
CA LEU A 112 1.02 7.04 -1.89
C LEU A 112 0.79 5.96 -2.96
N ALA A 113 -0.05 6.24 -3.95
CA ALA A 113 -0.23 5.33 -5.07
C ALA A 113 0.99 5.30 -6.00
N GLN A 114 1.68 6.43 -6.18
CA GLN A 114 2.95 6.49 -6.90
C GLN A 114 4.06 5.75 -6.13
N ASP A 115 4.15 5.89 -4.80
CA ASP A 115 5.05 5.10 -3.96
C ASP A 115 4.81 3.60 -4.16
N PHE A 116 3.55 3.17 -4.20
CA PHE A 116 3.18 1.78 -4.45
C PHE A 116 3.60 1.31 -5.85
N LEU A 117 3.35 2.12 -6.89
CA LEU A 117 3.81 1.85 -8.25
C LEU A 117 5.33 1.69 -8.32
N ASN A 118 6.06 2.61 -7.69
CA ASN A 118 7.52 2.57 -7.65
C ASN A 118 8.01 1.30 -6.93
N ALA A 119 7.33 0.87 -5.86
CA ALA A 119 7.64 -0.37 -5.18
C ALA A 119 7.42 -1.60 -6.10
N LEU A 120 6.31 -1.66 -6.83
CA LEU A 120 6.05 -2.71 -7.83
C LEU A 120 7.11 -2.76 -8.93
N GLU A 121 7.57 -1.60 -9.39
CA GLU A 121 8.58 -1.52 -10.46
C GLU A 121 10.00 -1.82 -9.96
N SER A 122 10.24 -1.68 -8.65
CA SER A 122 11.55 -1.94 -8.04
C SER A 122 11.85 -3.42 -7.79
N VAL A 123 10.82 -4.28 -7.80
CA VAL A 123 10.97 -5.71 -7.47
C VAL A 123 11.04 -6.58 -8.74
N PRO A 124 11.73 -7.73 -8.70
CA PRO A 124 11.74 -8.64 -9.83
C PRO A 124 10.32 -9.09 -10.21
N PHE A 125 9.97 -8.95 -11.49
CA PHE A 125 8.64 -9.30 -11.99
C PHE A 125 8.22 -10.75 -11.67
N LEU A 126 9.17 -11.69 -11.71
CA LEU A 126 8.92 -13.10 -11.36
C LEU A 126 8.46 -13.27 -9.91
N HIS A 127 8.86 -12.41 -8.98
CA HIS A 127 8.39 -12.47 -7.59
C HIS A 127 6.94 -12.01 -7.47
N LEU A 128 6.57 -10.94 -8.18
CA LEU A 128 5.17 -10.49 -8.26
C LEU A 128 4.28 -11.55 -8.89
N GLN A 129 4.77 -12.21 -9.94
CA GLN A 129 4.06 -13.31 -10.60
C GLN A 129 3.89 -14.52 -9.67
N ALA A 130 4.92 -14.89 -8.90
CA ALA A 130 4.88 -16.00 -7.97
C ALA A 130 3.91 -15.78 -6.79
N GLU A 131 3.62 -14.53 -6.43
CA GLU A 131 2.55 -14.22 -5.46
C GLU A 131 1.15 -14.49 -6.02
N GLY A 132 0.98 -14.50 -7.35
CA GLY A 132 -0.29 -14.79 -7.99
C GLY A 132 -1.41 -13.80 -7.62
N GLU A 133 -2.61 -14.34 -7.44
CA GLU A 133 -3.84 -13.57 -7.23
C GLU A 133 -3.77 -12.58 -6.04
N PRO A 134 -3.19 -12.91 -4.86
CA PRO A 134 -2.98 -11.94 -3.79
C PRO A 134 -2.27 -10.64 -4.20
N SER A 135 -1.27 -10.71 -5.09
CA SER A 135 -0.57 -9.53 -5.60
C SER A 135 -1.44 -8.76 -6.59
N VAL A 136 -2.12 -9.49 -7.48
CA VAL A 136 -3.06 -8.92 -8.46
C VAL A 136 -4.19 -8.15 -7.75
N GLU A 137 -4.75 -8.69 -6.67
CA GLU A 137 -5.83 -8.04 -5.92
C GLU A 137 -5.36 -6.75 -5.22
N LYS A 138 -4.14 -6.73 -4.68
CA LYS A 138 -3.53 -5.50 -4.14
C LYS A 138 -3.45 -4.41 -5.21
N ILE A 139 -3.01 -4.78 -6.42
CA ILE A 139 -2.92 -3.86 -7.57
C ILE A 139 -4.30 -3.36 -7.98
N ARG A 140 -5.29 -4.26 -8.11
CA ARG A 140 -6.67 -3.87 -8.46
C ARG A 140 -7.24 -2.91 -7.42
N ARG A 141 -7.04 -3.17 -6.14
CA ARG A 141 -7.60 -2.33 -5.07
C ARG A 141 -7.06 -0.90 -5.09
N VAL A 142 -5.75 -0.72 -5.28
CA VAL A 142 -5.16 0.62 -5.45
C VAL A 142 -5.64 1.26 -6.75
N GLY A 143 -5.73 0.47 -7.84
CA GLY A 143 -6.26 0.94 -9.12
C GLY A 143 -7.69 1.48 -9.02
N SER A 144 -8.58 0.78 -8.32
CA SER A 144 -9.96 1.22 -8.09
C SER A 144 -10.04 2.56 -7.37
N LEU A 145 -9.21 2.75 -6.32
CA LEU A 145 -9.15 4.03 -5.60
C LEU A 145 -8.67 5.18 -6.48
N LEU A 146 -7.69 4.92 -7.36
CA LEU A 146 -7.22 5.92 -8.31
C LEU A 146 -8.28 6.25 -9.37
N LEU A 147 -9.02 5.27 -9.87
CA LEU A 147 -10.11 5.50 -10.82
C LEU A 147 -11.25 6.29 -10.19
N GLU A 148 -11.60 5.98 -8.93
CA GLU A 148 -12.57 6.74 -8.16
C GLU A 148 -12.12 8.20 -7.98
N LEU A 149 -10.86 8.42 -7.60
CA LEU A 149 -10.28 9.76 -7.47
C LEU A 149 -10.28 10.50 -8.82
N ALA A 150 -9.92 9.81 -9.91
CA ALA A 150 -9.90 10.40 -11.24
C ALA A 150 -11.29 10.82 -11.75
N HIS A 151 -12.34 10.16 -11.27
CA HIS A 151 -13.73 10.50 -11.60
C HIS A 151 -14.31 11.59 -10.70
N SER A 152 -13.97 11.58 -9.40
CA SER A 152 -14.62 12.40 -8.38
C SER A 152 -13.89 13.70 -8.02
N ALA A 153 -12.58 13.81 -8.29
CA ALA A 153 -11.83 15.02 -7.98
C ALA A 153 -12.35 16.22 -8.80
N GLU A 154 -12.30 17.43 -8.25
CA GLU A 154 -12.67 18.64 -8.99
C GLU A 154 -11.51 19.14 -9.87
N ASN A 155 -10.28 19.00 -9.37
CA ASN A 155 -9.07 19.51 -10.00
C ASN A 155 -8.59 18.61 -11.17
N ASP A 156 -8.43 19.20 -12.35
CA ASP A 156 -8.06 18.43 -13.55
C ASP A 156 -6.64 17.85 -13.52
N VAL A 157 -5.70 18.48 -12.80
CA VAL A 157 -4.34 17.93 -12.61
C VAL A 157 -4.41 16.67 -11.76
N VAL A 158 -5.21 16.68 -10.68
CA VAL A 158 -5.47 15.50 -9.85
C VAL A 158 -6.09 14.39 -10.70
N LYS A 159 -7.12 14.69 -11.49
CA LYS A 159 -7.76 13.69 -12.38
C LYS A 159 -6.77 13.07 -13.36
N SER A 160 -5.94 13.91 -13.99
CA SER A 160 -4.94 13.47 -14.97
C SER A 160 -3.90 12.55 -14.32
N GLN A 161 -3.37 12.94 -13.16
CA GLN A 161 -2.37 12.14 -12.43
C GLN A 161 -2.93 10.81 -11.90
N ALA A 162 -4.16 10.84 -11.38
CA ALA A 162 -4.84 9.64 -10.91
C ALA A 162 -5.10 8.66 -12.07
N ASN A 163 -5.59 9.15 -13.22
CA ASN A 163 -5.76 8.34 -14.43
C ASN A 163 -4.45 7.77 -14.94
N GLN A 164 -3.39 8.58 -15.04
CA GLN A 164 -2.08 8.12 -15.50
C GLN A 164 -1.54 6.99 -14.60
N SER A 165 -1.68 7.15 -13.28
CA SER A 165 -1.26 6.13 -12.31
C SER A 165 -2.11 4.86 -12.41
N ALA A 166 -3.43 5.00 -12.59
CA ALA A 166 -4.34 3.87 -12.75
C ALA A 166 -4.01 3.06 -14.02
N MET A 167 -3.72 3.73 -15.14
CA MET A 167 -3.36 3.05 -16.38
C MET A 167 -2.07 2.25 -16.26
N ARG A 168 -1.06 2.76 -15.53
CA ARG A 168 0.16 1.98 -15.23
C ARG A 168 -0.12 0.71 -14.44
N LEU A 169 -1.06 0.76 -13.49
CA LEU A 169 -1.50 -0.44 -12.75
C LEU A 169 -2.24 -1.42 -13.66
N VAL A 170 -3.08 -0.93 -14.57
CA VAL A 170 -3.76 -1.77 -15.58
C VAL A 170 -2.73 -2.46 -16.48
N ASP A 171 -1.72 -1.75 -16.96
CA ASP A 171 -0.63 -2.34 -17.77
C ASP A 171 0.12 -3.44 -17.00
N MET A 172 0.36 -3.23 -15.69
CA MET A 172 0.97 -4.24 -14.84
C MET A 172 0.08 -5.48 -14.70
N LEU A 173 -1.23 -5.32 -14.50
CA LEU A 173 -2.19 -6.42 -14.43
C LEU A 173 -2.22 -7.24 -15.73
N VAL A 174 -2.24 -6.57 -16.88
CA VAL A 174 -2.22 -7.22 -18.19
C VAL A 174 -0.94 -8.04 -18.37
N ARG A 175 0.20 -7.52 -17.95
CA ARG A 175 1.49 -8.23 -17.98
C ARG A 175 1.51 -9.45 -17.07
N LEU A 176 0.96 -9.34 -15.86
CA LEU A 176 0.86 -10.45 -14.91
C LEU A 176 -0.04 -11.56 -15.46
N ASN A 177 -1.16 -11.19 -16.09
CA ASN A 177 -2.09 -12.16 -16.68
C ASN A 177 -1.50 -12.87 -17.91
N SER A 178 -0.90 -12.12 -18.84
CA SER A 178 -0.33 -12.68 -20.08
C SER A 178 0.81 -13.66 -19.80
N LYS A 179 1.72 -13.34 -18.86
CA LYS A 179 2.86 -14.22 -18.57
C LYS A 179 2.55 -15.37 -17.61
N ALA A 180 1.51 -15.25 -16.77
CA ALA A 180 1.04 -16.38 -15.98
C ALA A 180 0.53 -17.52 -16.90
N SER A 181 -0.07 -17.16 -18.04
CA SER A 181 -0.44 -18.11 -19.09
C SER A 181 0.76 -18.84 -19.69
N ASP A 182 1.90 -18.15 -19.90
CA ASP A 182 3.11 -18.76 -20.48
C ASP A 182 3.80 -19.74 -19.50
N VAL A 183 3.81 -19.43 -18.20
CA VAL A 183 4.41 -20.30 -17.17
C VAL A 183 3.58 -21.57 -16.98
N LEU A 184 2.25 -21.48 -17.07
CA LEU A 184 1.36 -22.64 -17.02
C LEU A 184 1.51 -23.55 -18.25
N GLY A 185 1.89 -23.01 -19.41
CA GLY A 185 2.17 -23.78 -20.63
C GLY A 185 3.52 -24.51 -20.66
N GLN A 186 4.41 -24.23 -19.69
CA GLN A 186 5.74 -24.85 -19.59
C GLN A 186 5.84 -25.93 -18.50
N GLN A 187 4.76 -26.19 -17.76
CA GLN A 187 4.70 -27.23 -16.71
C GLN A 187 3.97 -28.52 -17.15
N THR A 188 3.76 -28.72 -18.45
CA THR A 188 3.24 -29.97 -19.04
C THR A 188 4.26 -30.56 -20.00
#